data_AF-A0A3N5GNU1-F1
#
_entry.id   AF-A0A3N5GNU1-F1
#
_cell.length_a   1.000
_cell.length_b   1.000
_cell.length_c   1.000
_cell.angle_alpha   90.00
_cell.angle_beta   90.00
_cell.angle_gamma   90.00
#
_symmetry.space_group_name_H-M   'P 1'
#
loop_
_entity.id
_entity.type
_entity.pdbx_description
1 polymer ?
#
loop_
_entity_poly.entity_id
_entity_poly.type
_entity_poly.pdbx_seq_one_letter_code
_entity_poly.pdbx_strand_id
1 'polypeptide(L)'
;MSASCCRAVGWLDRMNRRSVSVLLLSVVAALLAGGVIFSQSPSQTPPRLLVLLVIDQMRSDYLDRFRGSWTGGLHRLLTEGAVFSNAAYPYFHTWTCAGHATISTGTYPEVHGIIQNAWWDRELRRNVTCTDDPKVPLISYGTPLKTGASVWQLQVSTLADELRAKSPQSKIVALSLKERSAVMLAGRQADVATWFDDGLNIWATSSAYAKGPLPFLAAFLQQNPVERGLSDTWTKRLEPSMYLGTDEGFGESPPRGWSASFPHPYDDGTHTTDNAFYERWQESPASDAYIERMSEVTVDALKLGRGQATDYLALSFSTLDLVGHDFGPDSHEVQDVLSHLDVTLERLFTFLDNRVGRGAYVVAVSADHGVAPIPEQAAKAGLDAGRILTTTISRSVEQALEPVLGAGPHVARVVFTDIYFE
;
A
#
# COMPACT_ATOMS: atom_id res chain seq x y z
N MET A 1 49.72 -49.90 57.78
CA MET A 1 50.50 -50.28 56.58
C MET A 1 50.25 -49.20 55.52
N SER A 2 51.11 -48.19 55.44
CA SER A 2 52.13 -47.99 54.37
C SER A 2 51.60 -47.01 53.31
N ALA A 3 51.95 -45.71 53.44
CA ALA A 3 52.91 -44.98 52.59
C ALA A 3 52.43 -44.79 51.14
N SER A 4 52.19 -43.58 50.63
CA SER A 4 53.16 -42.50 50.53
C SER A 4 52.48 -41.14 50.32
N CYS A 5 52.79 -40.21 51.24
CA CYS A 5 52.61 -38.78 51.10
C CYS A 5 53.94 -38.17 50.57
N CYS A 6 53.89 -36.94 50.06
CA CYS A 6 54.99 -36.11 49.52
C CYS A 6 55.43 -36.36 48.07
N ARG A 7 54.96 -35.48 47.17
CA ARG A 7 55.77 -34.67 46.23
C ARG A 7 54.85 -33.89 45.29
N ALA A 8 54.67 -32.60 45.55
CA ALA A 8 54.50 -31.53 44.55
C ALA A 8 54.07 -30.20 45.21
N VAL A 9 54.71 -29.79 46.31
CA VAL A 9 54.73 -28.38 46.73
C VAL A 9 56.13 -27.89 46.40
N GLY A 10 56.28 -27.24 45.24
CA GLY A 10 57.60 -26.78 44.80
C GLY A 10 57.66 -26.06 43.45
N TRP A 11 56.56 -25.88 42.73
CA TRP A 11 56.58 -25.27 41.39
C TRP A 11 56.03 -23.84 41.31
N LEU A 12 55.50 -23.28 42.40
CA LEU A 12 54.91 -21.93 42.40
C LEU A 12 55.80 -20.84 43.03
N ASP A 13 56.98 -21.19 43.57
CA ASP A 13 57.79 -20.23 44.35
C ASP A 13 59.06 -19.73 43.61
N ARG A 14 59.10 -19.86 42.28
CA ARG A 14 60.17 -19.30 41.43
C ARG A 14 59.69 -18.59 40.17
N MET A 15 58.47 -18.06 40.18
CA MET A 15 58.13 -17.00 39.22
C MET A 15 58.42 -15.66 39.88
N ASN A 16 59.57 -15.10 39.49
CA ASN A 16 60.04 -13.77 39.86
C ASN A 16 58.88 -12.77 39.75
N ARG A 17 58.57 -12.04 40.83
CA ARG A 17 57.48 -11.04 40.85
C ARG A 17 57.56 -10.05 39.68
N ARG A 18 58.77 -9.81 39.15
CA ARG A 18 59.02 -8.99 37.95
C ARG A 18 58.46 -9.60 36.66
N SER A 19 58.46 -10.93 36.50
CA SER A 19 57.99 -11.62 35.30
C SER A 19 56.47 -11.66 35.19
N VAL A 20 55.78 -11.77 36.33
CA VAL A 20 54.30 -11.73 36.40
C VAL A 20 53.78 -10.31 36.14
N SER A 21 54.46 -9.28 36.66
CA SER A 21 54.11 -7.88 36.37
C SER A 21 54.31 -7.50 34.90
N VAL A 22 55.35 -8.01 34.23
CA VAL A 22 55.60 -7.75 32.80
C VAL A 22 54.57 -8.43 31.90
N LEU A 23 54.12 -9.65 32.24
CA LEU A 23 53.04 -10.35 31.53
C LEU A 23 51.67 -9.69 31.73
N LEU A 24 51.35 -9.21 32.93
CA LEU A 24 50.11 -8.45 33.18
C LEU A 24 50.11 -7.08 32.49
N LEU A 25 51.26 -6.37 32.46
CA LEU A 25 51.37 -5.10 31.72
C LEU A 25 51.29 -5.29 30.20
N SER A 26 51.77 -6.41 29.65
CA SER A 26 51.67 -6.69 28.22
C SER A 26 50.27 -7.17 27.80
N VAL A 27 49.53 -7.86 28.67
CA VAL A 27 48.10 -8.18 28.43
C VAL A 27 47.22 -6.94 28.55
N VAL A 28 47.49 -6.04 29.50
CA VAL A 28 46.78 -4.74 29.60
C VAL A 28 47.15 -3.81 28.43
N ALA A 29 48.41 -3.79 27.98
CA ALA A 29 48.80 -3.05 26.79
C ALA A 29 48.21 -3.64 25.50
N ALA A 30 48.04 -4.96 25.40
CA ALA A 30 47.34 -5.61 24.28
C ALA A 30 45.83 -5.35 24.31
N LEU A 31 45.22 -5.23 25.48
CA LEU A 31 43.81 -4.84 25.65
C LEU A 31 43.57 -3.34 25.43
N LEU A 32 44.57 -2.48 25.65
CA LEU A 32 44.52 -1.05 25.36
C LEU A 32 44.93 -0.70 23.91
N ALA A 33 45.77 -1.53 23.27
CA ALA A 33 46.12 -1.41 21.86
C ALA A 33 45.10 -2.09 20.93
N GLY A 34 44.38 -3.09 21.43
CA GLY A 34 43.20 -3.69 20.81
C GLY A 34 41.93 -2.89 21.08
N GLY A 35 42.02 -1.56 21.09
CA GLY A 35 40.85 -0.70 21.10
C GLY A 35 39.93 -1.16 19.98
N VAL A 36 38.80 -1.75 20.36
CA VAL A 36 37.73 -2.10 19.44
C VAL A 36 37.34 -0.77 18.82
N ILE A 37 37.86 -0.51 17.62
CA ILE A 37 37.36 0.54 16.76
C ILE A 37 35.95 0.06 16.45
N PHE A 38 35.00 0.48 17.28
CA PHE A 38 33.61 0.53 16.86
C PHE A 38 33.64 1.42 15.64
N SER A 39 33.66 0.79 14.47
CA SER A 39 33.46 1.48 13.21
C SER A 39 32.13 2.20 13.39
N GLN A 40 32.18 3.52 13.58
CA GLN A 40 30.96 4.30 13.55
C GLN A 40 30.33 3.97 12.22
N SER A 41 29.13 3.38 12.22
CA SER A 41 28.36 3.18 11.01
C SER A 41 28.46 4.48 10.22
N PRO A 42 28.88 4.45 8.93
CA PRO A 42 29.06 5.67 8.17
C PRO A 42 27.81 6.51 8.38
N SER A 43 28.00 7.78 8.78
CA SER A 43 26.91 8.75 8.93
C SER A 43 26.05 8.65 7.67
N GLN A 44 24.92 7.94 7.75
CA GLN A 44 24.10 7.70 6.58
C GLN A 44 23.51 9.05 6.20
N THR A 45 24.01 9.63 5.11
CA THR A 45 23.40 10.81 4.51
C THR A 45 21.93 10.47 4.30
N PRO A 46 20.98 11.24 4.85
CA PRO A 46 19.56 10.97 4.65
C PRO A 46 19.24 10.87 3.15
N PRO A 47 18.34 9.97 2.74
CA PRO A 47 17.92 9.90 1.35
C PRO A 47 17.30 11.25 0.94
N ARG A 48 17.51 11.64 -0.31
CA ARG A 48 16.88 12.83 -0.90
C ARG A 48 15.40 12.62 -1.18
N LEU A 49 14.96 11.39 -1.42
CA LEU A 49 13.58 11.05 -1.68
C LEU A 49 13.20 9.75 -0.95
N LEU A 50 12.10 9.79 -0.21
CA LEU A 50 11.41 8.59 0.26
C LEU A 50 10.28 8.27 -0.71
N VAL A 51 10.27 7.04 -1.23
CA VAL A 51 9.21 6.53 -2.08
C VAL A 51 8.45 5.46 -1.32
N LEU A 52 7.16 5.66 -1.10
CA LEU A 52 6.28 4.69 -0.48
C LEU A 52 5.31 4.15 -1.53
N LEU A 53 5.39 2.85 -1.80
CA LEU A 53 4.50 2.17 -2.73
C LEU A 53 3.55 1.29 -1.93
N VAL A 54 2.25 1.45 -2.16
CA VAL A 54 1.24 0.54 -1.62
C VAL A 54 0.58 -0.17 -2.80
N ILE A 55 0.65 -1.49 -2.82
CA ILE A 55 0.00 -2.33 -3.85
C ILE A 55 -1.26 -2.90 -3.20
N ASP A 56 -2.40 -2.29 -3.52
CA ASP A 56 -3.70 -2.55 -2.91
C ASP A 56 -4.07 -4.05 -3.08
N GLN A 57 -4.47 -4.71 -2.00
CA GLN A 57 -4.83 -6.14 -1.97
C GLN A 57 -3.68 -7.14 -2.27
N MET A 58 -2.42 -6.72 -2.33
CA MET A 58 -1.31 -7.64 -2.64
C MET A 58 -1.06 -8.65 -1.51
N ARG A 59 -1.46 -9.91 -1.74
CA ARG A 59 -1.13 -11.03 -0.83
C ARG A 59 0.38 -11.25 -0.77
N SER A 60 0.88 -11.60 0.42
CA SER A 60 2.31 -11.87 0.63
C SER A 60 2.82 -13.05 -0.20
N ASP A 61 2.00 -14.07 -0.43
CA ASP A 61 2.41 -15.27 -1.17
C ASP A 61 2.61 -15.02 -2.66
N TYR A 62 2.09 -13.94 -3.23
CA TYR A 62 2.33 -13.60 -4.64
C TYR A 62 3.82 -13.43 -4.96
N LEU A 63 4.61 -12.90 -4.01
CA LEU A 63 6.04 -12.68 -4.19
C LEU A 63 6.79 -13.97 -4.56
N ASP A 64 6.42 -15.09 -3.93
CA ASP A 64 7.01 -16.40 -4.19
C ASP A 64 6.23 -17.20 -5.23
N ARG A 65 4.89 -17.15 -5.21
CA ARG A 65 4.02 -17.89 -6.12
C ARG A 65 4.30 -17.54 -7.58
N PHE A 66 4.47 -16.25 -7.88
CA PHE A 66 4.71 -15.76 -9.24
C PHE A 66 6.18 -15.38 -9.48
N ARG A 67 7.10 -15.88 -8.65
CA ARG A 67 8.53 -15.50 -8.69
C ARG A 67 9.19 -15.68 -10.05
N GLY A 68 8.77 -16.70 -10.81
CA GLY A 68 9.27 -16.97 -12.15
C GLY A 68 8.84 -15.94 -13.21
N SER A 69 7.85 -15.10 -12.91
CA SER A 69 7.33 -14.07 -13.81
C SER A 69 7.95 -12.69 -13.59
N TRP A 70 8.70 -12.49 -12.49
CA TRP A 70 9.31 -11.20 -12.16
C TRP A 70 10.60 -10.98 -12.96
N THR A 71 10.63 -9.88 -13.71
CA THR A 71 11.76 -9.49 -14.55
C THR A 71 12.21 -8.04 -14.34
N GLY A 72 11.41 -7.22 -13.68
CA GLY A 72 11.57 -5.77 -13.57
C GLY A 72 11.66 -5.26 -12.13
N GLY A 73 10.72 -4.40 -11.73
CA GLY A 73 10.76 -3.68 -10.47
C GLY A 73 10.56 -4.56 -9.23
N LEU A 74 9.62 -5.51 -9.25
CA LEU A 74 9.47 -6.50 -8.16
C LEU A 74 10.71 -7.39 -8.10
N HIS A 75 11.26 -7.79 -9.25
CA HIS A 75 12.51 -8.54 -9.30
C HIS A 75 13.66 -7.78 -8.62
N ARG A 76 13.83 -6.49 -8.94
CA ARG A 76 14.82 -5.62 -8.32
C ARG A 76 14.62 -5.50 -6.81
N LEU A 77 13.40 -5.28 -6.35
CA LEU A 77 13.09 -5.18 -4.91
C LEU A 77 13.43 -6.48 -4.17
N LEU A 78 13.12 -7.64 -4.75
CA LEU A 78 13.36 -8.95 -4.14
C LEU A 78 14.83 -9.38 -4.15
N THR A 79 15.64 -8.86 -5.07
CA THR A 79 17.05 -9.25 -5.23
C THR A 79 18.04 -8.26 -4.62
N GLU A 80 17.70 -6.97 -4.60
CA GLU A 80 18.56 -5.91 -4.08
C GLU A 80 18.07 -5.32 -2.74
N GLY A 81 16.82 -5.57 -2.37
CA GLY A 81 16.18 -4.99 -1.18
C GLY A 81 16.19 -5.88 0.06
N ALA A 82 15.60 -5.36 1.14
CA ALA A 82 15.29 -6.13 2.33
C ALA A 82 13.84 -6.62 2.27
N VAL A 83 13.64 -7.94 2.35
CA VAL A 83 12.32 -8.56 2.21
C VAL A 83 11.82 -9.06 3.56
N PHE A 84 10.64 -8.60 3.97
CA PHE A 84 9.97 -9.01 5.19
C PHE A 84 8.72 -9.85 4.82
N SER A 85 8.89 -11.16 4.68
CA SER A 85 7.82 -12.07 4.23
C SER A 85 6.82 -12.48 5.31
N ASN A 86 7.10 -12.16 6.57
CA ASN A 86 6.23 -12.48 7.71
C ASN A 86 5.72 -11.22 8.42
N ALA A 87 5.20 -10.28 7.63
CA ALA A 87 4.46 -9.11 8.12
C ALA A 87 2.96 -9.42 8.13
N ALA A 88 2.25 -8.93 9.14
CA ALA A 88 0.81 -9.13 9.28
C ALA A 88 0.16 -7.91 9.93
N TYR A 89 -1.11 -7.70 9.60
CA TYR A 89 -1.97 -6.71 10.23
C TYR A 89 -2.61 -7.31 11.50
N PRO A 90 -2.24 -6.86 12.70
CA PRO A 90 -2.77 -7.44 13.95
C PRO A 90 -4.13 -6.86 14.32
N TYR A 91 -4.97 -6.54 13.34
CA TYR A 91 -6.32 -6.03 13.52
C TYR A 91 -7.28 -6.69 12.54
N PHE A 92 -8.55 -6.75 12.94
CA PHE A 92 -9.57 -7.54 12.24
C PHE A 92 -10.00 -6.93 10.91
N HIS A 93 -10.19 -5.60 10.87
CA HIS A 93 -10.72 -4.88 9.72
C HIS A 93 -9.62 -4.51 8.72
N THR A 94 -9.17 -5.48 7.91
CA THR A 94 -8.18 -5.28 6.86
C THR A 94 -8.80 -4.67 5.60
N TRP A 95 -9.29 -3.43 5.72
CA TRP A 95 -9.84 -2.63 4.62
C TRP A 95 -8.85 -1.56 4.15
N THR A 96 -8.99 -1.13 2.89
CA THR A 96 -8.09 -0.17 2.25
C THR A 96 -7.72 1.04 3.11
N CYS A 97 -8.71 1.75 3.65
CA CYS A 97 -8.47 2.99 4.38
C CYS A 97 -7.73 2.77 5.71
N ALA A 98 -8.07 1.69 6.42
CA ALA A 98 -7.41 1.31 7.66
C ALA A 98 -5.96 0.86 7.39
N GLY A 99 -5.74 0.08 6.34
CA GLY A 99 -4.40 -0.35 5.90
C GLY A 99 -3.50 0.82 5.50
N HIS A 100 -4.01 1.73 4.66
CA HIS A 100 -3.27 2.93 4.25
C HIS A 100 -2.97 3.85 5.45
N ALA A 101 -3.91 4.03 6.38
CA ALA A 101 -3.67 4.80 7.60
C ALA A 101 -2.66 4.12 8.54
N THR A 102 -2.67 2.78 8.65
CA THR A 102 -1.66 2.04 9.41
C THR A 102 -0.27 2.23 8.81
N ILE A 103 -0.14 2.07 7.50
CA ILE A 103 1.12 2.27 6.78
C ILE A 103 1.61 3.72 6.94
N SER A 104 0.72 4.70 6.81
CA SER A 104 1.11 6.11 6.83
C SER A 104 1.40 6.63 8.23
N THR A 105 0.87 6.03 9.29
CA THR A 105 1.05 6.51 10.68
C THR A 105 2.00 5.66 11.51
N GLY A 106 2.22 4.39 11.15
CA GLY A 106 2.93 3.43 11.98
C GLY A 106 2.16 3.01 13.25
N THR A 107 0.85 3.27 13.29
CA THR A 107 -0.04 2.91 14.42
C THR A 107 -1.21 2.06 13.92
N TYR A 108 -2.05 1.54 14.82
CA TYR A 108 -3.21 0.70 14.47
C TYR A 108 -4.53 1.47 14.54
N PRO A 109 -5.64 0.91 14.00
CA PRO A 109 -6.95 1.58 13.97
C PRO A 109 -7.44 2.11 15.31
N GLU A 110 -7.11 1.42 16.41
CA GLU A 110 -7.41 1.86 17.79
C GLU A 110 -6.73 3.18 18.20
N VAL A 111 -5.64 3.56 17.52
CA VAL A 111 -4.86 4.78 17.78
C VAL A 111 -5.13 5.85 16.72
N HIS A 112 -5.08 5.50 15.43
CA HIS A 112 -5.28 6.49 14.36
C HIS A 112 -6.75 6.78 14.06
N GLY A 113 -7.69 5.98 14.57
CA GLY A 113 -9.14 6.20 14.48
C GLY A 113 -9.78 5.80 13.15
N ILE A 114 -9.02 5.28 12.19
CA ILE A 114 -9.54 4.85 10.88
C ILE A 114 -9.77 3.34 10.90
N ILE A 115 -11.00 2.95 11.19
CA ILE A 115 -11.35 1.55 11.45
C ILE A 115 -11.78 0.77 10.20
N GLN A 116 -12.35 1.45 9.20
CA GLN A 116 -12.91 0.87 7.98
C GLN A 116 -12.93 1.92 6.85
N ASN A 117 -13.38 1.53 5.65
CA ASN A 117 -13.56 2.46 4.52
C ASN A 117 -14.71 3.47 4.75
N ALA A 118 -15.72 3.08 5.52
CA ALA A 118 -16.85 3.90 5.91
C ALA A 118 -17.50 3.31 7.16
N TRP A 119 -18.23 4.13 7.92
CA TRP A 119 -18.98 3.71 9.10
C TRP A 119 -20.31 4.46 9.21
N TRP A 120 -21.22 3.95 10.03
CA TRP A 120 -22.45 4.66 10.37
C TRP A 120 -22.19 5.71 11.44
N ASP A 121 -22.38 6.97 11.11
CA ASP A 121 -22.36 8.06 12.06
C ASP A 121 -23.74 8.18 12.74
N ARG A 122 -23.78 7.94 14.04
CA ARG A 122 -25.02 7.93 14.84
C ARG A 122 -25.62 9.32 15.02
N GLU A 123 -24.79 10.36 15.08
CA GLU A 123 -25.25 11.74 15.27
C GLU A 123 -25.82 12.29 13.96
N LEU A 124 -25.13 12.05 12.85
CA LEU A 124 -25.56 12.48 11.51
C LEU A 124 -26.60 11.55 10.88
N ARG A 125 -26.79 10.36 11.45
CA ARG A 125 -27.68 9.30 10.93
C ARG A 125 -27.45 9.00 9.45
N ARG A 126 -26.18 8.85 9.08
CA ARG A 126 -25.76 8.49 7.71
C ARG A 126 -24.44 7.73 7.73
N ASN A 127 -24.15 7.04 6.62
CA ASN A 127 -22.80 6.57 6.39
C ASN A 127 -21.87 7.76 6.12
N VAL A 128 -20.69 7.74 6.73
CA VAL A 128 -19.57 8.63 6.45
C VAL A 128 -18.41 7.80 5.93
N THR A 129 -17.73 8.26 4.88
CA THR A 129 -16.49 7.62 4.42
C THR A 129 -15.34 8.03 5.31
N CYS A 130 -14.25 7.27 5.30
CA CYS A 130 -13.08 7.55 6.13
C CYS A 130 -12.38 8.89 5.82
N THR A 131 -12.65 9.46 4.65
CA THR A 131 -12.11 10.72 4.16
C THR A 131 -13.12 11.87 4.15
N ASP A 132 -14.39 11.60 4.51
CA ASP A 132 -15.48 12.59 4.44
C ASP A 132 -15.11 13.84 5.27
N ASP A 133 -15.02 14.99 4.59
CA ASP A 133 -14.78 16.28 5.21
C ASP A 133 -15.74 17.33 4.62
N PRO A 134 -16.78 17.72 5.38
CA PRO A 134 -17.79 18.66 4.89
C PRO A 134 -17.27 20.10 4.75
N LYS A 135 -16.04 20.41 5.19
CA LYS A 135 -15.48 21.76 5.18
C LYS A 135 -14.60 22.05 3.97
N VAL A 136 -14.19 21.01 3.25
CA VAL A 136 -13.29 21.14 2.10
C VAL A 136 -14.09 20.75 0.86
N PRO A 137 -14.28 21.62 -0.14
CA PRO A 137 -14.78 21.18 -1.44
C PRO A 137 -13.74 20.35 -2.20
N LEU A 138 -14.20 19.36 -2.97
CA LEU A 138 -13.43 18.73 -4.03
C LEU A 138 -13.08 19.77 -5.11
N ILE A 139 -11.91 19.61 -5.70
CA ILE A 139 -11.41 20.38 -6.84
C ILE A 139 -11.11 19.35 -7.93
N SER A 140 -11.97 19.27 -8.94
CA SER A 140 -11.69 18.42 -10.10
C SER A 140 -10.71 19.12 -11.05
N TYR A 141 -10.05 18.35 -11.90
CA TYR A 141 -9.33 18.86 -13.06
C TYR A 141 -10.29 19.11 -14.26
N GLY A 142 -11.59 19.30 -14.00
CA GLY A 142 -12.64 19.67 -14.95
C GLY A 142 -13.81 20.42 -14.30
N THR A 143 -14.96 19.76 -14.03
CA THR A 143 -16.19 20.41 -13.52
C THR A 143 -16.20 20.63 -11.99
N PRO A 144 -16.65 21.80 -11.45
CA PRO A 144 -16.66 22.07 -10.00
C PRO A 144 -17.55 21.13 -9.16
N LEU A 145 -17.11 20.78 -7.94
CA LEU A 145 -17.71 19.73 -7.08
C LEU A 145 -18.17 20.26 -5.70
N LYS A 146 -18.99 19.46 -4.97
CA LYS A 146 -19.73 19.91 -3.76
C LYS A 146 -19.30 19.30 -2.41
N THR A 147 -18.74 18.09 -2.36
CA THR A 147 -18.23 17.46 -1.13
C THR A 147 -16.76 17.14 -1.32
N GLY A 148 -15.93 17.23 -0.29
CA GLY A 148 -14.49 16.97 -0.40
C GLY A 148 -13.94 16.01 0.62
N ALA A 149 -12.66 15.72 0.42
CA ALA A 149 -11.94 14.69 1.12
C ALA A 149 -10.67 15.22 1.74
N SER A 150 -10.42 14.82 2.99
CA SER A 150 -9.18 15.11 3.71
C SER A 150 -8.95 14.05 4.78
N VAL A 151 -7.86 14.20 5.52
CA VAL A 151 -7.58 13.39 6.72
C VAL A 151 -8.35 13.89 7.96
N TRP A 152 -9.55 14.48 7.79
CA TRP A 152 -10.37 15.05 8.88
C TRP A 152 -10.62 14.06 10.02
N GLN A 153 -10.84 12.79 9.69
CA GLN A 153 -11.12 11.72 10.65
C GLN A 153 -9.84 11.12 11.28
N LEU A 154 -8.66 11.41 10.73
CA LEU A 154 -7.39 10.81 11.18
C LEU A 154 -6.91 11.49 12.48
N GLN A 155 -6.70 10.70 13.53
CA GLN A 155 -6.45 11.22 14.88
C GLN A 155 -4.98 11.53 15.18
N VAL A 156 -4.06 10.99 14.38
CA VAL A 156 -2.61 11.12 14.58
C VAL A 156 -1.92 11.66 13.32
N SER A 157 -0.65 12.06 13.46
CA SER A 157 0.19 12.47 12.32
C SER A 157 0.61 11.28 11.47
N THR A 158 0.76 11.51 10.17
CA THR A 158 1.40 10.55 9.26
C THR A 158 2.91 10.77 9.19
N LEU A 159 3.63 9.83 8.59
CA LEU A 159 5.04 9.98 8.23
C LEU A 159 5.28 11.23 7.37
N ALA A 160 4.36 11.55 6.47
CA ALA A 160 4.43 12.76 5.66
C ALA A 160 4.28 14.03 6.52
N ASP A 161 3.36 14.03 7.49
CA ASP A 161 3.20 15.13 8.45
C ASP A 161 4.46 15.31 9.31
N GLU A 162 5.03 14.22 9.83
CA GLU A 162 6.26 14.24 10.64
C GLU A 162 7.47 14.70 9.81
N LEU A 163 7.59 14.25 8.57
CA LEU A 163 8.63 14.70 7.65
C LEU A 163 8.53 16.21 7.41
N ARG A 164 7.33 16.72 7.10
CA ARG A 164 7.08 18.16 6.94
C ARG A 164 7.42 18.94 8.21
N ALA A 165 7.05 18.42 9.38
CA ALA A 165 7.32 19.08 10.65
C ALA A 165 8.83 19.19 10.95
N LYS A 166 9.63 18.17 10.58
CA LYS A 166 11.09 18.20 10.74
C LYS A 166 11.81 18.97 9.65
N SER A 167 11.26 18.97 8.43
CA SER A 167 11.84 19.62 7.26
C SER A 167 10.74 20.36 6.50
N PRO A 168 10.45 21.62 6.87
CA PRO A 168 9.37 22.39 6.25
C PRO A 168 9.50 22.57 4.72
N GLN A 169 10.72 22.43 4.20
CA GLN A 169 11.04 22.53 2.77
C GLN A 169 10.79 21.23 1.99
N SER A 170 10.58 20.11 2.67
CA SER A 170 10.30 18.80 2.05
C SER A 170 9.03 18.87 1.21
N LYS A 171 9.03 18.30 0.02
CA LYS A 171 7.84 18.22 -0.82
C LYS A 171 7.15 16.88 -0.63
N ILE A 172 5.83 16.92 -0.51
CA ILE A 172 5.00 15.76 -0.19
C ILE A 172 4.02 15.54 -1.34
N VAL A 173 4.07 14.35 -1.94
CA VAL A 173 3.21 13.94 -3.05
C VAL A 173 2.54 12.61 -2.72
N ALA A 174 1.24 12.49 -2.98
CA ALA A 174 0.51 11.23 -2.95
C ALA A 174 -0.41 11.11 -4.18
N LEU A 175 -0.32 10.00 -4.91
CA LEU A 175 -1.14 9.71 -6.10
C LEU A 175 -1.73 8.31 -5.98
N SER A 176 -3.01 8.15 -6.36
CA SER A 176 -3.67 6.85 -6.42
C SER A 176 -4.89 6.92 -7.35
N LEU A 177 -5.50 5.79 -7.73
CA LEU A 177 -6.85 5.84 -8.29
C LEU A 177 -7.86 6.16 -7.18
N LYS A 178 -7.71 5.52 -6.02
CA LYS A 178 -8.66 5.67 -4.90
C LYS A 178 -8.36 6.92 -4.07
N GLU A 179 -9.39 7.72 -3.84
CA GLU A 179 -9.34 8.90 -2.95
C GLU A 179 -8.73 8.57 -1.58
N ARG A 180 -9.30 7.58 -0.88
CA ARG A 180 -8.88 7.17 0.47
C ARG A 180 -7.41 6.79 0.55
N SER A 181 -6.88 6.18 -0.50
CA SER A 181 -5.49 5.76 -0.58
C SER A 181 -4.57 6.97 -0.73
N ALA A 182 -4.87 7.89 -1.66
CA ALA A 182 -4.10 9.12 -1.83
C ALA A 182 -4.15 10.01 -0.57
N VAL A 183 -5.33 10.21 0.01
CA VAL A 183 -5.55 11.09 1.18
C VAL A 183 -4.81 10.59 2.42
N MET A 184 -4.91 9.29 2.74
CA MET A 184 -4.25 8.74 3.93
C MET A 184 -2.72 8.75 3.82
N LEU A 185 -2.17 8.65 2.60
CA LEU A 185 -0.73 8.75 2.35
C LEU A 185 -0.25 10.21 2.29
N ALA A 186 -1.10 11.13 1.83
CA ALA A 186 -0.81 12.57 1.73
C ALA A 186 -0.63 13.25 3.10
N GLY A 187 -1.35 12.77 4.12
CA GLY A 187 -1.44 13.46 5.40
C GLY A 187 -2.19 14.80 5.28
N ARG A 188 -1.81 15.77 6.11
CA ARG A 188 -2.49 17.06 6.24
C ARG A 188 -1.96 18.13 5.30
N GLN A 189 -0.71 18.02 4.85
CA GLN A 189 0.03 19.13 4.22
C GLN A 189 0.79 18.69 2.96
N ALA A 190 0.16 17.88 2.13
CA ALA A 190 0.71 17.51 0.83
C ALA A 190 0.76 18.70 -0.13
N ASP A 191 1.84 18.78 -0.93
CA ASP A 191 1.89 19.71 -2.07
C ASP A 191 1.05 19.19 -3.24
N VAL A 192 0.90 17.87 -3.35
CA VAL A 192 0.07 17.19 -4.35
C VAL A 192 -0.60 15.99 -3.71
N ALA A 193 -1.93 15.97 -3.74
CA ALA A 193 -2.72 14.77 -3.47
C ALA A 193 -3.77 14.67 -4.58
N THR A 194 -3.68 13.64 -5.42
CA THR A 194 -4.55 13.51 -6.60
C THR A 194 -5.06 12.08 -6.71
N TRP A 195 -6.35 11.96 -7.04
CA TRP A 195 -7.03 10.69 -7.22
C TRP A 195 -8.01 10.73 -8.39
N PHE A 196 -8.50 9.57 -8.81
CA PHE A 196 -9.59 9.44 -9.78
C PHE A 196 -10.92 9.37 -9.03
N ASP A 197 -11.87 10.24 -9.38
CA ASP A 197 -13.19 10.26 -8.77
C ASP A 197 -14.13 9.34 -9.56
N ASP A 198 -14.50 8.19 -8.98
CA ASP A 198 -15.35 7.18 -9.60
C ASP A 198 -16.78 7.67 -9.88
N GLY A 199 -17.28 8.65 -9.12
CA GLY A 199 -18.62 9.19 -9.32
C GLY A 199 -18.73 10.06 -10.57
N LEU A 200 -17.60 10.58 -11.04
CA LEU A 200 -17.52 11.61 -12.06
C LEU A 200 -16.60 11.25 -13.23
N ASN A 201 -15.85 10.17 -13.09
CA ASN A 201 -14.82 9.71 -14.01
C ASN A 201 -13.81 10.79 -14.36
N ILE A 202 -13.34 11.50 -13.33
CA ILE A 202 -12.39 12.60 -13.50
C ILE A 202 -11.34 12.61 -12.42
N TRP A 203 -10.13 13.03 -12.76
CA TRP A 203 -9.11 13.32 -11.76
C TRP A 203 -9.52 14.49 -10.87
N ALA A 204 -9.24 14.35 -9.58
CA ALA A 204 -9.58 15.34 -8.57
C ALA A 204 -8.49 15.46 -7.49
N THR A 205 -8.59 16.56 -6.76
CA THR A 205 -7.94 16.86 -5.49
C THR A 205 -8.97 17.53 -4.59
N SER A 206 -8.58 18.07 -3.44
CA SER A 206 -9.47 18.87 -2.60
C SER A 206 -8.83 20.18 -2.18
N SER A 207 -9.67 21.09 -1.69
CA SER A 207 -9.21 22.36 -1.12
C SER A 207 -8.36 22.22 0.15
N ALA A 208 -8.26 21.01 0.72
CA ALA A 208 -7.27 20.70 1.75
C ALA A 208 -5.83 20.77 1.21
N TYR A 209 -5.62 20.48 -0.08
CA TYR A 209 -4.30 20.32 -0.69
C TYR A 209 -3.97 21.38 -1.75
N ALA A 210 -4.98 21.89 -2.45
CA ALA A 210 -4.78 22.85 -3.53
C ALA A 210 -5.82 23.98 -3.51
N LYS A 211 -5.50 25.13 -4.09
CA LYS A 211 -6.47 26.23 -4.29
C LYS A 211 -7.25 26.12 -5.60
N GLY A 212 -6.84 25.19 -6.46
CA GLY A 212 -7.37 24.95 -7.80
C GLY A 212 -6.53 23.87 -8.49
N PRO A 213 -6.90 23.47 -9.71
CA PRO A 213 -6.13 22.48 -10.47
C PRO A 213 -4.67 22.90 -10.60
N LEU A 214 -3.75 21.99 -10.27
CA LEU A 214 -2.32 22.24 -10.41
C LEU A 214 -1.96 22.33 -11.90
N PRO A 215 -1.36 23.43 -12.40
CA PRO A 215 -1.23 23.67 -13.84
C PRO A 215 -0.46 22.57 -14.60
N PHE A 216 0.60 22.02 -14.00
CA PHE A 216 1.40 20.98 -14.66
C PHE A 216 0.64 19.64 -14.76
N LEU A 217 -0.15 19.28 -13.73
CA LEU A 217 -1.02 18.11 -13.79
C LEU A 217 -2.18 18.34 -14.76
N ALA A 218 -2.82 19.50 -14.74
CA ALA A 218 -3.87 19.84 -15.70
C ALA A 218 -3.38 19.69 -17.15
N ALA A 219 -2.17 20.17 -17.45
CA ALA A 219 -1.55 20.00 -18.77
C ALA A 219 -1.27 18.53 -19.09
N PHE A 220 -0.75 17.74 -18.15
CA PHE A 220 -0.54 16.31 -18.33
C PHE A 220 -1.84 15.57 -18.64
N LEU A 221 -2.90 15.82 -17.87
CA LEU A 221 -4.20 15.18 -18.03
C LEU A 221 -4.84 15.54 -19.38
N GLN A 222 -4.78 16.82 -19.77
CA GLN A 222 -5.26 17.27 -21.08
C GLN A 222 -4.50 16.60 -22.24
N GLN A 223 -3.19 16.42 -22.10
CA GLN A 223 -2.36 15.77 -23.10
C GLN A 223 -2.46 14.24 -23.06
N ASN A 224 -3.03 13.66 -22.02
CA ASN A 224 -3.15 12.22 -21.82
C ASN A 224 -4.55 11.86 -21.29
N PRO A 225 -5.64 12.18 -22.02
CA PRO A 225 -6.97 11.78 -21.58
C PRO A 225 -7.05 10.26 -21.47
N VAL A 226 -7.80 9.76 -20.48
CA VAL A 226 -8.02 8.33 -20.25
C VAL A 226 -8.68 7.69 -21.48
N GLU A 227 -9.61 8.42 -22.08
CA GLU A 227 -10.39 8.11 -23.28
C GLU A 227 -9.53 7.84 -24.52
N ARG A 228 -8.25 8.23 -24.52
CA ARG A 228 -7.32 7.83 -25.59
C ARG A 228 -7.20 6.30 -25.68
N GLY A 229 -7.36 5.59 -24.56
CA GLY A 229 -7.32 4.15 -24.51
C GLY A 229 -8.63 3.47 -24.90
N LEU A 230 -9.65 4.18 -25.39
CA LEU A 230 -10.96 3.57 -25.71
C LEU A 230 -10.82 2.31 -26.57
N SER A 231 -10.02 2.37 -27.63
CA SER A 231 -9.80 1.23 -28.54
C SER A 231 -8.73 0.25 -28.07
N ASP A 232 -8.16 0.43 -26.88
CA ASP A 232 -7.19 -0.50 -26.32
C ASP A 232 -7.89 -1.77 -25.81
N THR A 233 -7.09 -2.82 -25.67
CA THR A 233 -7.55 -4.12 -25.19
C THR A 233 -6.48 -4.67 -24.27
N TRP A 234 -6.89 -5.09 -23.08
CA TRP A 234 -6.01 -5.79 -22.18
C TRP A 234 -5.89 -7.26 -22.60
N THR A 235 -4.65 -7.67 -22.90
CA THR A 235 -4.29 -9.02 -23.31
C THR A 235 -3.18 -9.56 -22.42
N LYS A 236 -3.19 -10.87 -22.17
CA LYS A 236 -2.14 -11.59 -21.45
C LYS A 236 -0.73 -11.15 -21.90
N ARG A 237 0.10 -10.70 -20.96
CA ARG A 237 1.50 -10.30 -21.22
C ARG A 237 2.45 -11.49 -21.27
N LEU A 238 2.26 -12.45 -20.36
CA LEU A 238 3.13 -13.61 -20.24
C LEU A 238 2.81 -14.66 -21.32
N GLU A 239 3.78 -15.54 -21.58
CA GLU A 239 3.53 -16.75 -22.36
C GLU A 239 2.44 -17.61 -21.69
N PRO A 240 1.51 -18.24 -22.45
CA PRO A 240 0.39 -18.98 -21.87
C PRO A 240 0.77 -20.04 -20.82
N SER A 241 1.92 -20.69 -20.98
CA SER A 241 2.42 -21.71 -20.05
C SER A 241 2.91 -21.18 -18.70
N MET A 242 3.09 -19.85 -18.57
CA MET A 242 3.54 -19.20 -17.34
C MET A 242 2.39 -18.88 -16.39
N TYR A 243 1.15 -18.87 -16.88
CA TYR A 243 -0.01 -18.62 -16.04
C TYR A 243 -0.29 -19.83 -15.15
N LEU A 244 -0.50 -19.55 -13.87
CA LEU A 244 -0.81 -20.53 -12.84
C LEU A 244 -2.29 -20.47 -12.52
N GLY A 245 -2.86 -21.62 -12.16
CA GLY A 245 -4.28 -21.70 -11.79
C GLY A 245 -5.15 -22.12 -12.96
N THR A 246 -6.41 -21.72 -12.91
CA THR A 246 -7.43 -22.05 -13.92
C THR A 246 -7.93 -20.75 -14.53
N ASP A 247 -7.93 -20.67 -15.86
CA ASP A 247 -8.64 -19.61 -16.59
C ASP A 247 -10.15 -19.81 -16.39
N GLU A 248 -10.92 -18.73 -16.34
CA GLU A 248 -12.38 -18.80 -16.12
C GLU A 248 -12.76 -19.56 -14.84
N GLY A 249 -12.22 -19.13 -13.70
CA GLY A 249 -12.49 -19.71 -12.40
C GLY A 249 -13.97 -19.66 -12.03
N PHE A 250 -14.45 -20.70 -11.34
CA PHE A 250 -15.84 -20.72 -10.85
C PHE A 250 -16.07 -19.61 -9.82
N GLY A 251 -17.13 -18.82 -9.98
CA GLY A 251 -17.48 -17.74 -9.06
C GLY A 251 -16.80 -16.39 -9.34
N GLU A 252 -16.01 -16.30 -10.42
CA GLU A 252 -15.56 -15.03 -10.98
C GLU A 252 -16.75 -14.20 -11.47
N SER A 253 -16.66 -12.89 -11.30
CA SER A 253 -17.71 -11.91 -11.59
C SER A 253 -17.09 -10.71 -12.31
N PRO A 254 -16.69 -10.88 -13.59
CA PRO A 254 -16.04 -9.82 -14.34
C PRO A 254 -16.93 -8.57 -14.49
N PRO A 255 -16.31 -7.41 -14.75
CA PRO A 255 -16.99 -6.16 -15.07
C PRO A 255 -17.94 -6.30 -16.25
N ARG A 256 -18.91 -5.37 -16.35
CA ARG A 256 -19.86 -5.38 -17.46
C ARG A 256 -19.11 -5.26 -18.79
N GLY A 257 -19.35 -6.23 -19.68
CA GLY A 257 -18.76 -6.26 -21.02
C GLY A 257 -17.55 -7.19 -21.14
N TRP A 258 -17.04 -7.75 -20.04
CA TRP A 258 -16.00 -8.76 -20.04
C TRP A 258 -16.54 -10.15 -19.72
N SER A 259 -15.87 -11.17 -20.28
CA SER A 259 -15.97 -12.55 -19.82
C SER A 259 -14.93 -12.81 -18.73
N ALA A 260 -14.97 -14.01 -18.14
CA ALA A 260 -13.94 -14.48 -17.20
C ALA A 260 -12.62 -14.89 -17.89
N SER A 261 -12.46 -14.54 -19.18
CA SER A 261 -11.31 -14.89 -20.00
C SER A 261 -10.93 -13.73 -20.90
N PHE A 262 -9.64 -13.67 -21.17
CA PHE A 262 -9.04 -12.75 -22.12
C PHE A 262 -9.48 -13.00 -23.57
N PRO A 263 -9.47 -11.97 -24.43
CA PRO A 263 -9.04 -10.59 -24.16
C PRO A 263 -10.13 -9.70 -23.55
N HIS A 264 -9.69 -8.63 -22.88
CA HIS A 264 -10.52 -7.68 -22.13
C HIS A 264 -10.53 -6.30 -22.82
N PRO A 265 -11.40 -6.07 -23.83
CA PRO A 265 -11.46 -4.80 -24.57
C PRO A 265 -12.08 -3.68 -23.72
N TYR A 266 -11.56 -2.45 -23.82
CA TYR A 266 -12.14 -1.33 -23.06
C TYR A 266 -13.40 -0.78 -23.71
N ASP A 267 -13.49 -0.89 -25.03
CA ASP A 267 -14.68 -0.62 -25.82
C ASP A 267 -15.57 -1.85 -25.92
N ASP A 268 -16.86 -1.69 -25.63
CA ASP A 268 -17.88 -2.73 -25.77
C ASP A 268 -18.49 -2.77 -27.19
N GLY A 269 -17.87 -2.04 -28.13
CA GLY A 269 -18.30 -1.91 -29.52
C GLY A 269 -19.26 -0.74 -29.76
N THR A 270 -19.60 0.03 -28.72
CA THR A 270 -20.41 1.24 -28.85
C THR A 270 -19.58 2.47 -29.22
N HIS A 271 -18.25 2.40 -29.06
CA HIS A 271 -17.33 3.53 -29.23
C HIS A 271 -17.69 4.73 -28.34
N THR A 272 -18.18 4.45 -27.12
CA THR A 272 -18.54 5.47 -26.13
C THR A 272 -17.67 5.38 -24.88
N THR A 273 -17.48 6.52 -24.21
CA THR A 273 -16.73 6.64 -22.94
C THR A 273 -17.71 6.82 -21.78
N ASP A 274 -18.53 5.80 -21.56
CA ASP A 274 -19.49 5.73 -20.46
C ASP A 274 -18.84 5.21 -19.17
N ASN A 275 -19.64 5.08 -18.09
CA ASN A 275 -19.12 4.57 -16.82
C ASN A 275 -18.51 3.17 -16.94
N ALA A 276 -19.00 2.32 -17.84
CA ALA A 276 -18.48 0.98 -18.01
C ALA A 276 -17.10 1.01 -18.70
N PHE A 277 -16.85 1.96 -19.61
CA PHE A 277 -15.50 2.20 -20.12
C PHE A 277 -14.52 2.58 -19.01
N TYR A 278 -14.89 3.50 -18.12
CA TYR A 278 -14.01 3.93 -17.03
C TYR A 278 -13.79 2.82 -15.99
N GLU A 279 -14.83 2.05 -15.65
CA GLU A 279 -14.74 0.86 -14.80
C GLU A 279 -13.70 -0.12 -15.37
N ARG A 280 -13.88 -0.54 -16.63
CA ARG A 280 -12.93 -1.43 -17.34
C ARG A 280 -11.51 -0.86 -17.44
N TRP A 281 -11.36 0.45 -17.66
CA TRP A 281 -10.04 1.08 -17.69
C TRP A 281 -9.37 1.05 -16.32
N GLN A 282 -10.11 1.33 -15.24
CA GLN A 282 -9.61 1.25 -13.87
C GLN A 282 -9.23 -0.17 -13.47
N GLU A 283 -10.03 -1.16 -13.86
CA GLU A 283 -9.84 -2.60 -13.67
C GLU A 283 -8.88 -3.22 -14.71
N SER A 284 -7.90 -2.44 -15.16
CA SER A 284 -6.88 -2.90 -16.10
C SER A 284 -5.50 -2.39 -15.72
N PRO A 285 -4.41 -3.04 -16.19
CA PRO A 285 -3.06 -2.54 -15.94
C PRO A 285 -2.78 -1.12 -16.48
N ALA A 286 -3.65 -0.59 -17.35
CA ALA A 286 -3.48 0.75 -17.91
C ALA A 286 -3.59 1.85 -16.86
N SER A 287 -4.38 1.65 -15.80
CA SER A 287 -4.63 2.65 -14.77
C SER A 287 -3.43 2.80 -13.80
N ASP A 288 -2.82 1.70 -13.35
CA ASP A 288 -1.56 1.72 -12.61
C ASP A 288 -0.41 2.34 -13.44
N ALA A 289 -0.31 1.98 -14.74
CA ALA A 289 0.65 2.61 -15.65
C ALA A 289 0.39 4.11 -15.88
N TYR A 290 -0.85 4.57 -15.69
CA TYR A 290 -1.19 5.99 -15.74
C TYR A 290 -0.74 6.73 -14.49
N ILE A 291 -0.95 6.16 -13.29
CA ILE A 291 -0.45 6.70 -12.02
C ILE A 291 1.07 6.84 -12.05
N GLU A 292 1.77 5.83 -12.56
CA GLU A 292 3.22 5.89 -12.68
C GLU A 292 3.69 7.03 -13.60
N ARG A 293 3.09 7.21 -14.80
CA ARG A 293 3.44 8.32 -15.70
C ARG A 293 3.11 9.69 -15.09
N MET A 294 1.99 9.78 -14.37
CA MET A 294 1.64 10.99 -13.62
C MET A 294 2.68 11.30 -12.54
N SER A 295 3.22 10.28 -11.89
CA SER A 295 4.27 10.43 -10.88
C SER A 295 5.57 10.97 -11.49
N GLU A 296 5.97 10.53 -12.68
CA GLU A 296 7.17 11.02 -13.35
C GLU A 296 7.09 12.53 -13.62
N VAL A 297 5.97 12.99 -14.19
CA VAL A 297 5.74 14.42 -14.46
C VAL A 297 5.71 15.22 -13.16
N THR A 298 5.16 14.65 -12.09
CA THR A 298 5.11 15.29 -10.77
C THR A 298 6.50 15.41 -10.14
N VAL A 299 7.32 14.35 -10.18
CA VAL A 299 8.72 14.36 -9.75
C VAL A 299 9.51 15.42 -10.50
N ASP A 300 9.27 15.54 -11.81
CA ASP A 300 9.96 16.53 -12.62
C ASP A 300 9.54 17.97 -12.32
N ALA A 301 8.23 18.23 -12.27
CA ALA A 301 7.67 19.55 -12.00
C ALA A 301 8.08 20.08 -10.62
N LEU A 302 8.05 19.20 -9.61
CA LEU A 302 8.40 19.56 -8.24
C LEU A 302 9.88 19.40 -7.92
N LYS A 303 10.69 18.84 -8.82
CA LYS A 303 12.11 18.55 -8.56
C LYS A 303 12.31 17.69 -7.30
N LEU A 304 11.46 16.68 -7.11
CA LEU A 304 11.56 15.78 -5.96
C LEU A 304 12.92 15.11 -5.92
N GLY A 305 13.52 15.02 -4.73
CA GLY A 305 14.83 14.40 -4.52
C GLY A 305 16.02 15.21 -5.05
N ARG A 306 15.79 16.41 -5.58
CA ARG A 306 16.84 17.29 -6.14
C ARG A 306 17.11 18.52 -5.27
N GLY A 307 16.43 18.63 -4.13
CA GLY A 307 16.64 19.66 -3.11
C GLY A 307 17.63 19.24 -2.02
N GLN A 308 17.72 20.06 -0.97
CA GLN A 308 18.50 19.73 0.24
C GLN A 308 17.70 18.90 1.25
N ALA A 309 16.38 19.10 1.28
CA ALA A 309 15.45 18.34 2.10
C ALA A 309 15.21 16.93 1.53
N THR A 310 14.80 16.00 2.40
CA THR A 310 14.22 14.72 1.99
C THR A 310 12.78 14.96 1.55
N ASP A 311 12.46 14.67 0.31
CA ASP A 311 11.10 14.73 -0.22
C ASP A 311 10.38 13.37 -0.05
N TYR A 312 9.07 13.35 -0.27
CA TYR A 312 8.21 12.19 -0.13
C TYR A 312 7.32 12.01 -1.36
N LEU A 313 7.36 10.81 -1.94
CA LEU A 313 6.50 10.37 -3.02
C LEU A 313 5.77 9.09 -2.58
N ALA A 314 4.46 9.17 -2.40
CA ALA A 314 3.62 8.01 -2.17
C ALA A 314 2.77 7.68 -3.39
N LEU A 315 2.80 6.43 -3.81
CA LEU A 315 1.96 5.91 -4.89
C LEU A 315 1.18 4.71 -4.37
N SER A 316 -0.13 4.73 -4.54
CA SER A 316 -0.96 3.55 -4.28
C SER A 316 -1.54 3.04 -5.60
N PHE A 317 -1.10 1.84 -5.96
CA PHE A 317 -1.51 1.10 -7.15
C PHE A 317 -2.75 0.27 -6.80
N SER A 318 -3.86 0.58 -7.44
CA SER A 318 -5.19 0.13 -7.00
C SER A 318 -5.80 -0.94 -7.92
N THR A 319 -5.24 -1.14 -9.13
CA THR A 319 -5.77 -2.07 -10.12
C THR A 319 -5.88 -3.49 -9.57
N LEU A 320 -4.88 -3.95 -8.80
CA LEU A 320 -4.85 -5.29 -8.26
C LEU A 320 -6.06 -5.59 -7.36
N ASP A 321 -6.47 -4.64 -6.53
CA ASP A 321 -7.64 -4.80 -5.67
C ASP A 321 -8.95 -4.87 -6.46
N LEU A 322 -9.10 -3.99 -7.45
CA LEU A 322 -10.29 -3.97 -8.32
C LEU A 322 -10.41 -5.30 -9.08
N VAL A 323 -9.34 -5.70 -9.77
CA VAL A 323 -9.30 -6.98 -10.51
C VAL A 323 -9.43 -8.18 -9.58
N GLY A 324 -8.82 -8.14 -8.40
CA GLY A 324 -8.95 -9.21 -7.41
C GLY A 324 -10.38 -9.33 -6.84
N HIS A 325 -11.13 -8.23 -6.78
CA HIS A 325 -12.55 -8.26 -6.41
C HIS A 325 -13.43 -8.93 -7.46
N ASP A 326 -13.13 -8.75 -8.75
CA ASP A 326 -13.89 -9.31 -9.85
C ASP A 326 -13.54 -10.78 -10.14
N PHE A 327 -12.24 -11.08 -10.21
CA PHE A 327 -11.73 -12.38 -10.67
C PHE A 327 -11.18 -13.26 -9.53
N GLY A 328 -11.01 -12.72 -8.33
CA GLY A 328 -10.42 -13.45 -7.22
C GLY A 328 -8.90 -13.64 -7.33
N PRO A 329 -8.24 -14.04 -6.23
CA PRO A 329 -6.79 -13.94 -6.11
C PRO A 329 -5.98 -15.00 -6.85
N ASP A 330 -6.65 -16.03 -7.39
CA ASP A 330 -6.00 -17.16 -8.03
C ASP A 330 -6.17 -17.14 -9.56
N SER A 331 -6.75 -16.06 -10.11
CA SER A 331 -7.04 -15.88 -11.53
C SER A 331 -5.81 -15.50 -12.35
N HIS A 332 -5.93 -15.69 -13.67
CA HIS A 332 -4.90 -15.24 -14.61
C HIS A 332 -4.82 -13.71 -14.68
N GLU A 333 -5.94 -13.03 -14.50
CA GLU A 333 -6.07 -11.57 -14.45
C GLU A 333 -5.21 -10.97 -13.34
N VAL A 334 -5.28 -11.52 -12.12
CA VAL A 334 -4.45 -11.08 -10.99
C VAL A 334 -2.96 -11.30 -11.27
N GLN A 335 -2.59 -12.47 -11.81
CA GLN A 335 -1.20 -12.73 -12.18
C GLN A 335 -0.72 -11.77 -13.28
N ASP A 336 -1.56 -11.48 -14.28
CA ASP A 336 -1.20 -10.61 -15.38
C ASP A 336 -1.05 -9.16 -14.95
N VAL A 337 -1.97 -8.64 -14.11
CA VAL A 337 -1.86 -7.31 -13.49
C VAL A 337 -0.54 -7.17 -12.76
N LEU A 338 -0.16 -8.15 -11.92
CA LEU A 338 1.12 -8.10 -11.21
C LEU A 338 2.32 -8.16 -12.17
N SER A 339 2.22 -8.90 -13.27
CA SER A 339 3.27 -8.95 -14.28
C SER A 339 3.45 -7.62 -15.02
N HIS A 340 2.36 -6.89 -15.26
CA HIS A 340 2.39 -5.53 -15.79
C HIS A 340 2.90 -4.52 -14.76
N LEU A 341 2.52 -4.69 -13.49
CA LEU A 341 2.99 -3.85 -12.40
C LEU A 341 4.51 -3.98 -12.20
N ASP A 342 5.07 -5.18 -12.32
CA ASP A 342 6.52 -5.42 -12.29
C ASP A 342 7.28 -4.56 -13.32
N VAL A 343 6.78 -4.47 -14.55
CA VAL A 343 7.35 -3.59 -15.61
C VAL A 343 7.10 -2.11 -15.31
N THR A 344 5.93 -1.77 -14.76
CA THR A 344 5.59 -0.40 -14.38
C THR A 344 6.54 0.11 -13.29
N LEU A 345 6.86 -0.73 -12.30
CA LEU A 345 7.84 -0.44 -11.26
C LEU A 345 9.27 -0.36 -11.81
N GLU A 346 9.63 -1.18 -12.79
CA GLU A 346 10.93 -1.07 -13.48
C GLU A 346 11.10 0.31 -14.13
N ARG A 347 10.06 0.78 -14.84
CA ARG A 347 10.05 2.10 -15.47
C ARG A 347 10.21 3.20 -14.42
N LEU A 348 9.41 3.16 -13.36
CA LEU A 348 9.50 4.10 -12.24
C LEU A 348 10.91 4.15 -11.64
N PHE A 349 11.49 3.00 -11.30
CA PHE A 349 12.82 2.95 -10.68
C PHE A 349 13.92 3.39 -11.63
N THR A 350 13.81 3.06 -12.92
CA THR A 350 14.73 3.56 -13.95
C THR A 350 14.65 5.08 -14.09
N PHE A 351 13.44 5.63 -14.07
CA PHE A 351 13.23 7.08 -14.08
C PHE A 351 13.85 7.73 -12.84
N LEU A 352 13.62 7.19 -11.64
CA LEU A 352 14.17 7.72 -10.39
C LEU A 352 15.70 7.60 -10.31
N ASP A 353 16.28 6.50 -10.79
CA ASP A 353 17.74 6.34 -10.91
C ASP A 353 18.34 7.46 -11.77
N ASN A 354 17.67 7.84 -12.86
CA ASN A 354 18.13 8.89 -13.77
C ASN A 354 17.89 10.31 -13.24
N ARG A 355 16.78 10.55 -12.52
CA ARG A 355 16.36 11.90 -12.08
C ARG A 355 16.84 12.27 -10.69
N VAL A 356 16.89 11.31 -9.79
CA VAL A 356 17.26 11.49 -8.37
C VAL A 356 18.66 10.93 -8.11
N GLY A 357 19.01 9.82 -8.75
CA GLY A 357 20.28 9.12 -8.58
C GLY A 357 20.14 7.85 -7.75
N ARG A 358 20.68 6.73 -8.24
CA ARG A 358 20.72 5.47 -7.50
C ARG A 358 21.44 5.67 -6.16
N GLY A 359 20.82 5.23 -5.07
CA GLY A 359 21.33 5.41 -3.70
C GLY A 359 20.99 6.76 -3.06
N ALA A 360 20.40 7.71 -3.81
CA ALA A 360 19.88 8.97 -3.26
C ALA A 360 18.40 8.88 -2.86
N TYR A 361 17.70 7.79 -3.18
CA TYR A 361 16.33 7.54 -2.73
C TYR A 361 16.19 6.18 -2.08
N VAL A 362 15.18 6.03 -1.23
CA VAL A 362 14.78 4.76 -0.62
C VAL A 362 13.35 4.44 -1.03
N VAL A 363 13.08 3.17 -1.32
CA VAL A 363 11.74 2.67 -1.63
C VAL A 363 11.29 1.74 -0.52
N ALA A 364 10.08 1.97 0.00
CA ALA A 364 9.36 1.02 0.83
C ALA A 364 8.12 0.55 0.06
N VAL A 365 7.86 -0.76 0.05
CA VAL A 365 6.69 -1.36 -0.61
C VAL A 365 5.93 -2.21 0.39
N SER A 366 4.61 -2.05 0.42
CA SER A 366 3.69 -2.89 1.21
C SER A 366 2.37 -3.10 0.44
N ALA A 367 1.51 -3.96 0.96
CA ALA A 367 0.09 -3.97 0.67
C ALA A 367 -0.65 -3.37 1.85
N ASP A 368 -1.86 -2.85 1.66
CA ASP A 368 -2.76 -2.38 2.72
C ASP A 368 -3.61 -3.49 3.35
N HIS A 369 -3.84 -4.57 2.60
CA HIS A 369 -4.41 -5.83 3.04
C HIS A 369 -4.13 -6.96 2.04
N GLY A 370 -4.50 -8.19 2.41
CA GLY A 370 -4.58 -9.32 1.48
C GLY A 370 -6.01 -9.54 0.98
N VAL A 371 -6.32 -10.77 0.56
CA VAL A 371 -7.65 -11.18 0.12
C VAL A 371 -7.85 -12.68 0.31
N ALA A 372 -9.08 -13.10 0.58
CA ALA A 372 -9.46 -14.49 0.69
C ALA A 372 -9.81 -15.09 -0.69
N PRO A 373 -9.71 -16.42 -0.87
CA PRO A 373 -10.21 -17.05 -2.09
C PRO A 373 -11.71 -16.82 -2.28
N ILE A 374 -12.18 -16.90 -3.53
CA ILE A 374 -13.62 -16.88 -3.84
C ILE A 374 -14.31 -18.01 -3.06
N PRO A 375 -15.40 -17.74 -2.32
CA PRO A 375 -16.05 -18.73 -1.45
C PRO A 375 -16.40 -20.04 -2.17
N GLU A 376 -16.88 -19.97 -3.40
CA GLU A 376 -17.21 -21.15 -4.22
C GLU A 376 -15.98 -22.03 -4.52
N GLN A 377 -14.83 -21.40 -4.78
CA GLN A 377 -13.56 -22.10 -5.03
C GLN A 377 -13.01 -22.70 -3.74
N ALA A 378 -13.09 -21.96 -2.62
CA ALA A 378 -12.72 -22.44 -1.30
C ALA A 378 -13.57 -23.65 -0.86
N ALA A 379 -14.89 -23.59 -1.07
CA ALA A 379 -15.80 -24.70 -0.77
C ALA A 379 -15.50 -25.94 -1.63
N LYS A 380 -15.20 -25.75 -2.92
CA LYS A 380 -14.75 -26.84 -3.80
C LYS A 380 -13.43 -27.47 -3.33
N ALA A 381 -12.56 -26.70 -2.71
CA ALA A 381 -11.31 -27.17 -2.08
C ALA A 381 -11.52 -27.81 -0.69
N GLY A 382 -12.77 -27.93 -0.22
CA GLY A 382 -13.12 -28.57 1.06
C GLY A 382 -13.02 -27.65 2.28
N LEU A 383 -12.94 -26.33 2.07
CA LEU A 383 -12.98 -25.34 3.16
C LEU A 383 -14.43 -25.02 3.53
N ASP A 384 -14.68 -24.69 4.80
CA ASP A 384 -15.96 -24.15 5.24
C ASP A 384 -16.07 -22.68 4.79
N ALA A 385 -16.73 -22.48 3.65
CA ALA A 385 -16.81 -21.19 2.97
C ALA A 385 -18.21 -20.97 2.37
N GLY A 386 -18.65 -19.72 2.37
CA GLY A 386 -19.92 -19.32 1.79
C GLY A 386 -20.11 -17.81 1.77
N ARG A 387 -21.17 -17.37 1.10
CA ARG A 387 -21.57 -15.96 1.04
C ARG A 387 -22.62 -15.66 2.09
N ILE A 388 -22.53 -14.50 2.74
CA ILE A 388 -23.54 -14.00 3.65
C ILE A 388 -24.04 -12.63 3.18
N LEU A 389 -25.36 -12.47 3.11
CA LEU A 389 -25.97 -11.18 2.79
C LEU A 389 -26.13 -10.36 4.07
N THR A 390 -25.81 -9.07 4.00
CA THR A 390 -26.00 -8.13 5.13
C THR A 390 -27.44 -8.08 5.60
N THR A 391 -28.41 -8.20 4.68
CA THR A 391 -29.84 -8.28 5.00
C THR A 391 -30.22 -9.53 5.81
N THR A 392 -29.53 -10.64 5.58
CA THR A 392 -29.69 -11.86 6.38
C THR A 392 -29.13 -11.64 7.79
N ILE A 393 -28.00 -10.96 7.92
CA ILE A 393 -27.43 -10.60 9.24
C ILE A 393 -28.42 -9.72 10.01
N SER A 394 -28.88 -8.61 9.42
CA SER A 394 -29.84 -7.71 10.06
C SER A 394 -31.09 -8.45 10.52
N ARG A 395 -31.70 -9.27 9.65
CA ARG A 395 -32.92 -10.02 10.00
C ARG A 395 -32.69 -10.98 11.16
N SER A 396 -31.58 -11.71 11.17
CA SER A 396 -31.25 -12.66 12.25
C SER A 396 -31.04 -11.94 13.58
N VAL A 397 -30.42 -10.77 13.56
CA VAL A 397 -30.22 -9.95 14.76
C VAL A 397 -31.55 -9.42 15.29
N GLU A 398 -32.41 -8.88 14.42
CA GLU A 398 -33.74 -8.40 14.82
C GLU A 398 -34.59 -9.52 15.44
N GLN A 399 -34.61 -10.70 14.81
CA GLN A 399 -35.32 -11.87 15.34
C GLN A 399 -34.82 -12.31 16.72
N ALA A 400 -33.52 -12.14 17.00
CA ALA A 400 -32.93 -12.46 18.29
C ALA A 400 -33.23 -11.39 19.36
N LEU A 401 -33.35 -10.12 18.97
CA LEU A 401 -33.55 -8.99 19.88
C LEU A 401 -35.02 -8.75 20.22
N GLU A 402 -35.96 -9.00 19.30
CA GLU A 402 -37.39 -8.73 19.49
C GLU A 402 -37.97 -9.34 20.79
N PRO A 403 -37.68 -10.60 21.18
CA PRO A 403 -38.20 -11.17 22.43
C PRO A 403 -37.67 -10.49 23.70
N VAL A 404 -36.54 -9.78 23.61
CA VAL A 404 -35.84 -9.16 24.75
C VAL A 404 -36.13 -7.66 24.83
N LEU A 405 -36.13 -6.97 23.70
CA LEU A 405 -36.23 -5.52 23.60
C LEU A 405 -37.62 -5.04 23.13
N GLY A 406 -38.50 -5.96 22.73
CA GLY A 406 -39.82 -5.66 22.19
C GLY A 406 -39.83 -5.47 20.68
N ALA A 407 -41.03 -5.30 20.11
CA ALA A 407 -41.20 -5.10 18.67
C ALA A 407 -40.68 -3.73 18.22
N GLY A 408 -40.01 -3.70 17.07
CA GLY A 408 -39.44 -2.49 16.46
C GLY A 408 -38.09 -2.79 15.80
N PRO A 409 -37.58 -1.90 14.93
CA PRO A 409 -36.22 -2.01 14.43
C PRO A 409 -35.22 -1.65 15.52
N HIS A 410 -34.29 -2.56 15.80
CA HIS A 410 -33.18 -2.34 16.74
C HIS A 410 -31.85 -2.12 16.02
N VAL A 411 -31.72 -2.63 14.79
CA VAL A 411 -30.53 -2.47 13.94
C VAL A 411 -30.68 -1.23 13.05
N ALA A 412 -29.95 -0.16 13.39
CA ALA A 412 -29.87 1.05 12.59
C ALA A 412 -29.20 0.79 11.23
N ARG A 413 -28.05 0.08 11.24
CA ARG A 413 -27.30 -0.20 10.02
C ARG A 413 -26.37 -1.40 10.18
N VAL A 414 -26.10 -2.08 9.06
CA VAL A 414 -24.94 -2.96 8.90
C VAL A 414 -24.02 -2.31 7.87
N VAL A 415 -22.79 -2.02 8.25
CA VAL A 415 -21.77 -1.40 7.38
C VAL A 415 -20.54 -2.30 7.40
N PHE A 416 -20.19 -2.85 6.23
CA PHE A 416 -19.19 -3.92 6.10
C PHE A 416 -19.49 -5.07 7.08
N THR A 417 -18.64 -5.25 8.09
CA THR A 417 -18.73 -6.29 9.12
C THR A 417 -19.34 -5.80 10.44
N ASP A 418 -19.63 -4.50 10.56
CA ASP A 418 -20.11 -3.88 11.81
C ASP A 418 -21.63 -3.75 11.82
N ILE A 419 -22.22 -3.96 13.00
CA ILE A 419 -23.65 -3.82 13.27
C ILE A 419 -23.85 -2.64 14.22
N TYR A 420 -24.65 -1.67 13.79
CA TYR A 420 -25.00 -0.47 14.53
C TYR A 420 -26.45 -0.57 14.99
N PHE A 421 -26.67 -0.41 16.29
CA PHE A 421 -28.01 -0.39 16.90
C PHE A 421 -28.55 1.04 17.03
N GLU A 422 -29.87 1.20 17.10
CA GLU A 422 -30.55 2.49 17.34
C GLU A 422 -30.26 3.10 18.73
#